data_AF-A0A3N5SZV1-F1
#
_entry.id   AF-A0A3N5SZV1-F1
#
_cell.length_a   1.000
_cell.length_b   1.000
_cell.length_c   1.000
_cell.angle_alpha   90.00
_cell.angle_beta   90.00
_cell.angle_gamma   90.00
#
_symmetry.space_group_name_H-M   'P 1'
#
loop_
_entity.id
_entity.type
_entity.pdbx_description
1 polymer ?
#
loop_
_entity_poly.entity_id
_entity_poly.type
_entity_poly.pdbx_seq_one_letter_code
_entity_poly.pdbx_strand_id
1 'polypeptide(L)'
;MFSKRTCSDEGHSLSDPRSSGTGKEPIRVGGQAVIEGVMMRAPSSMAVAVRKPNGEIVVKREDLTFFSEKTRLGKLPLVRGVLTLLSALILGIRALNFSANQALAEEEKEAGPWAMGVTFAVALGLGIVLFFLVPLFLTRALRFVLPAVTESGLLFNLVDGVIRLMIFLAYLWAISFLKDIQRIFQYHGAEHKSIFAFEAGAELTPDRVQNFSRLHPRCGTSFLLIVMVVSILVFALLPHHLPFGYKVASRVVFIPLIAGLSYEIIRFADRKRESLGMQYFIKPGLWLQQMTAYEPSLPQIEVALRALEAVLALERENRR
;
A
#
# COMPACT_ATOMS: atom_id res chain seq x y z
N MET A 1 -0.25 -0.56 28.20
CA MET A 1 -0.55 0.78 28.74
C MET A 1 -1.41 1.53 27.70
N PHE A 2 -2.68 1.16 27.60
CA PHE A 2 -3.66 1.84 26.76
C PHE A 2 -4.44 2.76 27.69
N SER A 3 -4.16 4.06 27.65
CA SER A 3 -4.93 5.05 28.40
C SER A 3 -6.30 5.17 27.75
N LYS A 4 -7.32 4.61 28.40
CA LYS A 4 -8.72 4.97 28.16
C LYS A 4 -8.86 6.47 28.40
N ARG A 5 -9.11 7.26 27.36
CA ARG A 5 -9.86 8.50 27.50
C ARG A 5 -11.25 8.22 26.97
N THR A 6 -12.18 8.19 27.92
CA THR A 6 -13.61 8.06 27.76
C THR A 6 -14.14 9.29 27.03
N CYS A 7 -14.65 9.10 25.82
CA CYS A 7 -15.78 9.89 25.33
C CYS A 7 -16.97 8.93 25.34
N SER A 8 -17.81 9.09 26.35
CA SER A 8 -19.13 8.47 26.44
C SER A 8 -20.06 9.20 25.47
N ASP A 9 -20.50 8.50 24.42
CA ASP A 9 -21.93 8.30 24.16
C ASP A 9 -22.13 7.38 22.94
N GLU A 10 -22.99 6.39 23.15
CA GLU A 10 -23.69 5.52 22.20
C GLU A 10 -22.86 4.81 21.12
N GLY A 11 -22.42 3.59 21.48
CA GLY A 11 -21.92 2.60 20.53
C GLY A 11 -23.00 2.12 19.57
N HIS A 12 -23.16 2.80 18.43
CA HIS A 12 -23.81 2.22 17.27
C HIS A 12 -22.85 1.29 16.52
N SER A 13 -23.18 0.00 16.55
CA SER A 13 -22.56 -1.05 15.75
C SER A 13 -22.57 -0.68 14.26
N LEU A 14 -21.41 -0.32 13.69
CA LEU A 14 -21.22 0.06 12.27
C LEU A 14 -21.27 -1.14 11.29
N SER A 15 -22.18 -2.07 11.55
CA SER A 15 -22.50 -3.20 10.69
C SER A 15 -23.99 -3.38 10.46
N ASP A 16 -24.85 -2.44 10.91
CA ASP A 16 -26.26 -2.46 10.51
C ASP A 16 -26.42 -1.77 9.13
N PRO A 17 -26.77 -2.49 8.05
CA PRO A 17 -27.05 -1.91 6.74
C PRO A 17 -28.32 -1.04 6.69
N ARG A 18 -28.94 -0.72 7.84
CA ARG A 18 -30.24 -0.05 7.93
C ARG A 18 -30.21 1.47 8.16
N SER A 19 -29.05 2.14 8.24
CA SER A 19 -29.00 3.60 8.48
C SER A 19 -28.83 4.49 7.24
N SER A 20 -28.75 3.93 6.03
CA SER A 20 -28.92 4.73 4.80
C SER A 20 -30.26 4.39 4.15
N GLY A 21 -31.20 5.34 4.13
CA GLY A 21 -32.52 5.24 3.47
C GLY A 21 -32.49 5.03 1.94
N THR A 22 -31.37 4.55 1.39
CA THR A 22 -31.24 4.06 0.03
C THR A 22 -30.48 2.74 0.13
N GLY A 23 -31.02 1.63 -0.40
CA GLY A 23 -30.41 0.29 -0.36
C GLY A 23 -29.11 0.14 -1.18
N LYS A 24 -28.27 1.18 -1.24
CA LYS A 24 -26.96 1.20 -1.90
C LYS A 24 -25.89 0.96 -0.83
N GLU A 25 -25.00 0.00 -1.08
CA GLU A 25 -23.85 -0.26 -0.20
C GLU A 25 -23.03 1.02 0.05
N PRO A 26 -22.51 1.22 1.29
CA PRO A 26 -21.71 2.38 1.65
C PRO A 26 -20.49 2.49 0.73
N ILE A 27 -20.19 3.71 0.28
CA ILE A 27 -19.04 3.97 -0.61
C ILE A 27 -17.76 3.65 0.16
N ARG A 28 -17.02 2.64 -0.30
CA ARG A 28 -15.69 2.34 0.21
C ARG A 28 -14.65 3.18 -0.52
N VAL A 29 -13.85 3.91 0.23
CA VAL A 29 -12.74 4.71 -0.30
C VAL A 29 -11.41 4.12 0.19
N GLY A 30 -10.40 4.15 -0.66
CA GLY A 30 -9.00 3.93 -0.31
C GLY A 30 -8.12 4.95 -1.03
N GLY A 31 -6.85 5.02 -0.70
CA GLY A 31 -5.95 5.94 -1.39
C GLY A 31 -4.50 5.47 -1.47
N GLN A 32 -3.68 6.36 -2.01
CA GLN A 32 -2.23 6.24 -2.08
C GLN A 32 -1.62 7.64 -2.02
N ALA A 33 -0.61 7.83 -1.17
CA ALA A 33 0.20 9.04 -1.20
C ALA A 33 1.01 9.14 -2.50
N VAL A 34 1.12 10.34 -3.02
CA VAL A 34 1.93 10.68 -4.20
C VAL A 34 2.78 11.92 -3.89
N ILE A 35 3.62 12.37 -4.83
CA ILE A 35 4.50 13.52 -4.61
C ILE A 35 3.63 14.77 -4.41
N GLU A 36 3.81 15.47 -3.29
CA GLU A 36 3.01 16.66 -2.92
C GLU A 36 1.48 16.44 -2.92
N GLY A 37 1.00 15.20 -2.76
CA GLY A 37 -0.41 14.92 -2.97
C GLY A 37 -0.93 13.56 -2.52
N VAL A 38 -2.21 13.34 -2.81
CA VAL A 38 -2.91 12.09 -2.52
C VAL A 38 -3.77 11.69 -3.71
N MET A 39 -3.71 10.41 -4.07
CA MET A 39 -4.70 9.75 -4.92
C MET A 39 -5.75 9.08 -4.04
N MET A 40 -7.02 9.37 -4.29
CA MET A 40 -8.17 8.71 -3.67
C MET A 40 -8.93 7.91 -4.72
N ARG A 41 -9.46 6.76 -4.31
CA ARG A 41 -10.19 5.82 -5.16
C ARG A 41 -11.48 5.37 -4.50
N ALA A 42 -12.57 5.53 -5.23
CA ALA A 42 -13.85 4.90 -4.98
C ALA A 42 -14.04 3.71 -5.95
N PRO A 43 -15.16 2.97 -5.91
CA PRO A 43 -15.36 1.87 -6.85
C PRO A 43 -15.20 2.30 -8.31
N SER A 44 -16.02 3.22 -8.82
CA SER A 44 -16.05 3.60 -10.23
C SER A 44 -15.24 4.86 -10.56
N SER A 45 -14.54 5.43 -9.58
CA SER A 45 -13.95 6.76 -9.71
C SER A 45 -12.60 6.87 -9.02
N MET A 46 -11.73 7.72 -9.54
CA MET A 46 -10.49 8.14 -8.88
C MET A 46 -10.32 9.66 -8.96
N ALA A 47 -9.62 10.22 -7.97
CA ALA A 47 -9.15 11.58 -8.02
C ALA A 47 -7.72 11.68 -7.47
N VAL A 48 -6.90 12.55 -8.05
CA VAL A 48 -5.56 12.87 -7.56
C VAL A 48 -5.50 14.36 -7.28
N ALA A 49 -5.23 14.75 -6.04
CA ALA A 49 -4.99 16.14 -5.67
C ALA A 49 -3.51 16.33 -5.36
N VAL A 50 -2.91 17.40 -5.92
CA VAL A 50 -1.48 17.72 -5.78
C VAL A 50 -1.34 19.20 -5.50
N ARG A 51 -0.48 19.56 -4.54
CA ARG A 51 -0.12 20.95 -4.26
C ARG A 51 1.10 21.33 -5.10
N LYS A 52 0.93 22.33 -5.96
CA LYS A 52 2.02 22.90 -6.77
C LYS A 52 2.96 23.76 -5.91
N PRO A 53 4.18 24.06 -6.40
CA PRO A 53 5.11 24.98 -5.73
C PRO A 53 4.53 26.39 -5.46
N ASN A 54 3.62 26.87 -6.32
CA ASN A 54 2.91 28.14 -6.15
C ASN A 54 1.80 28.10 -5.07
N GLY A 55 1.59 26.95 -4.41
CA GLY A 55 0.57 26.74 -3.38
C GLY A 55 -0.80 26.29 -3.88
N GLU A 56 -1.06 26.36 -5.20
CA GLU A 56 -2.32 25.94 -5.82
C GLU A 56 -2.51 24.42 -5.69
N ILE A 57 -3.74 23.98 -5.39
CA ILE A 57 -4.11 22.57 -5.39
C ILE A 57 -4.79 22.23 -6.71
N VAL A 58 -4.14 21.39 -7.53
CA VAL A 58 -4.74 20.86 -8.77
C VAL A 58 -5.33 19.49 -8.51
N VAL A 59 -6.53 19.27 -9.02
CA VAL A 59 -7.24 18.00 -8.90
C VAL A 59 -7.50 17.41 -10.28
N LYS A 60 -7.03 16.18 -10.48
CA LYS A 60 -7.38 15.35 -11.65
C LYS A 60 -8.45 14.35 -11.25
N ARG A 61 -9.49 14.22 -12.06
CA ARG A 61 -10.59 13.24 -11.89
C ARG A 61 -10.58 12.28 -13.07
N GLU A 62 -10.74 10.99 -12.81
CA GLU A 62 -10.88 9.98 -13.86
C GLU A 62 -11.90 8.92 -13.47
N ASP A 63 -12.66 8.44 -14.46
CA ASP A 63 -13.56 7.31 -14.29
C ASP A 63 -12.80 5.99 -14.42
N LEU A 64 -13.12 5.06 -13.53
CA LEU A 64 -12.55 3.73 -13.51
C LEU A 64 -13.50 2.74 -14.17
N THR A 65 -13.08 2.25 -15.33
CA THR A 65 -13.69 1.06 -15.92
C THR A 65 -13.03 -0.17 -15.28
N PHE A 66 -13.71 -0.82 -14.32
CA PHE A 66 -13.17 -2.01 -13.67
C PHE A 66 -12.88 -3.13 -14.68
N PHE A 67 -11.60 -3.47 -14.85
CA PHE A 67 -11.17 -4.61 -15.67
C PHE A 67 -11.44 -5.96 -14.99
N SER A 68 -11.47 -6.02 -13.65
CA SER A 68 -11.39 -7.31 -12.94
C SER A 68 -12.73 -8.05 -12.75
N GLU A 69 -13.89 -7.40 -12.81
CA GLU A 69 -15.18 -8.06 -12.49
C GLU A 69 -15.99 -8.50 -13.71
N LYS A 70 -15.63 -8.02 -14.90
CA LYS A 70 -16.38 -8.28 -16.14
C LYS A 70 -16.13 -9.68 -16.72
N THR A 71 -15.00 -10.32 -16.40
CA THR A 71 -14.62 -11.62 -16.98
C THR A 71 -14.75 -12.77 -15.98
N ARG A 72 -15.06 -13.98 -16.47
CA ARG A 72 -15.16 -15.19 -15.61
C ARG A 72 -13.83 -15.50 -14.89
N LEU A 73 -12.70 -15.28 -15.57
CA LEU A 73 -11.36 -15.48 -15.00
C LEU A 73 -11.04 -14.48 -13.89
N GLY A 74 -11.52 -13.24 -13.99
CA GLY A 74 -11.31 -12.20 -12.98
C GLY A 74 -12.07 -12.44 -11.67
N LYS A 75 -12.91 -13.47 -11.59
CA LYS A 75 -13.61 -13.90 -10.36
C LYS A 75 -12.89 -15.01 -9.60
N LEU A 76 -11.98 -15.74 -10.27
CA LEU A 76 -11.23 -16.83 -9.65
C LEU A 76 -10.34 -16.30 -8.52
N PRO A 77 -10.26 -17.01 -7.38
CA PRO A 77 -9.30 -16.67 -6.33
C PRO A 77 -7.88 -16.70 -6.90
N LEU A 78 -6.94 -15.98 -6.28
CA LEU A 78 -5.58 -15.79 -6.78
C LEU A 78 -5.50 -14.89 -8.02
N VAL A 79 -6.15 -15.29 -9.13
CA VAL A 79 -6.14 -14.56 -10.40
C VAL A 79 -6.71 -13.15 -10.22
N ARG A 80 -7.86 -13.03 -9.54
CA ARG A 80 -8.45 -11.74 -9.21
C ARG A 80 -7.52 -10.84 -8.40
N GLY A 81 -6.73 -11.44 -7.51
CA GLY A 81 -5.76 -10.71 -6.69
C GLY A 81 -4.66 -10.13 -7.55
N VAL A 82 -4.09 -10.94 -8.44
CA VAL A 82 -3.10 -10.48 -9.42
C VAL A 82 -3.66 -9.36 -10.29
N LEU A 83 -4.86 -9.53 -10.87
CA LEU A 83 -5.48 -8.51 -11.71
C LEU A 83 -5.77 -7.21 -10.94
N THR A 84 -6.24 -7.32 -9.70
CA THR A 84 -6.54 -6.15 -8.85
C THR A 84 -5.26 -5.39 -8.51
N LEU A 85 -4.18 -6.11 -8.17
CA LEU A 85 -2.88 -5.52 -7.86
C LEU A 85 -2.22 -4.88 -9.08
N LEU A 86 -2.27 -5.53 -10.25
CA LEU A 86 -1.82 -4.93 -11.52
C LEU A 86 -2.59 -3.66 -11.85
N SER A 87 -3.92 -3.69 -11.69
CA SER A 87 -4.76 -2.50 -11.90
C SER A 87 -4.38 -1.36 -10.94
N ALA A 88 -4.16 -1.68 -9.66
CA ALA A 88 -3.73 -0.71 -8.66
C ALA A 88 -2.33 -0.15 -8.96
N LEU A 89 -1.39 -0.99 -9.39
CA LEU A 89 -0.04 -0.59 -9.78
C LEU A 89 -0.05 0.38 -10.96
N ILE A 90 -0.80 0.06 -12.03
CA ILE A 90 -0.94 0.93 -13.20
C ILE A 90 -1.52 2.29 -12.79
N LEU A 91 -2.53 2.29 -11.91
CA LEU A 91 -3.14 3.51 -11.41
C LEU A 91 -2.18 4.33 -10.56
N GLY A 92 -1.45 3.67 -9.65
CA GLY A 92 -0.43 4.29 -8.81
C GLY A 92 0.66 4.94 -9.64
N ILE A 93 1.17 4.27 -10.69
CA ILE A 93 2.17 4.84 -11.60
C ILE A 93 1.61 6.07 -12.33
N ARG A 94 0.38 6.00 -12.85
CA ARG A 94 -0.26 7.16 -13.49
C ARG A 94 -0.42 8.35 -12.54
N ALA A 95 -0.82 8.09 -11.30
CA ALA A 95 -0.98 9.12 -10.27
C ALA A 95 0.38 9.72 -9.86
N LEU A 96 1.41 8.89 -9.70
CA LEU A 96 2.78 9.34 -9.41
C LEU A 96 3.32 10.22 -10.54
N ASN A 97 3.20 9.79 -11.80
CA ASN A 97 3.64 10.57 -12.95
C ASN A 97 2.90 11.91 -13.05
N PHE A 98 1.58 11.90 -12.83
CA PHE A 98 0.81 13.15 -12.75
C PHE A 98 1.33 14.05 -11.64
N SER A 99 1.56 13.50 -10.44
CA SER A 99 2.04 14.27 -9.29
C SER A 99 3.43 14.84 -9.47
N ALA A 100 4.36 14.06 -10.05
CA ALA A 100 5.70 14.51 -10.37
C ALA A 100 5.65 15.69 -11.35
N ASN A 101 4.84 15.59 -12.41
CA ASN A 101 4.70 16.65 -13.40
C ASN A 101 4.09 17.94 -12.84
N GLN A 102 3.26 17.86 -11.79
CA GLN A 102 2.68 19.05 -11.14
C GLN A 102 3.55 19.60 -10.01
N ALA A 103 4.40 18.77 -9.40
CA ALA A 103 5.31 19.19 -8.35
C ALA A 103 6.56 19.90 -8.88
N LEU A 104 6.93 19.67 -10.14
CA LEU A 104 8.02 20.37 -10.82
C LEU A 104 7.60 21.79 -11.25
N ALA A 105 8.53 22.75 -11.14
CA ALA A 105 8.35 24.08 -11.71
C ALA A 105 8.19 23.99 -13.24
N GLU A 106 7.49 24.93 -13.87
CA GLU A 106 7.25 24.88 -15.32
C GLU A 106 8.53 24.85 -16.16
N GLU A 107 9.62 25.42 -15.63
CA GLU A 107 10.95 25.42 -16.23
C GLU A 107 11.71 24.09 -16.08
N GLU A 108 11.29 23.19 -15.17
CA GLU A 108 11.98 21.92 -14.87
C GLU A 108 11.27 20.68 -15.46
N LYS A 109 10.24 20.86 -16.30
CA LYS A 109 9.41 19.76 -16.86
C LYS A 109 10.10 18.92 -17.95
N GLU A 110 11.44 18.88 -18.00
CA GLU A 110 12.21 18.32 -19.12
C GLU A 110 12.48 16.80 -19.08
N ALA A 111 11.93 16.05 -18.11
CA ALA A 111 12.09 14.59 -18.11
C ALA A 111 11.15 13.93 -19.15
N GLY A 112 11.63 13.76 -20.38
CA GLY A 112 10.90 13.07 -21.44
C GLY A 112 10.54 11.61 -21.09
N PRO A 113 9.55 10.99 -21.76
CA PRO A 113 9.08 9.63 -21.46
C PRO A 113 10.19 8.56 -21.43
N TRP A 114 11.21 8.73 -22.27
CA TRP A 114 12.39 7.86 -22.29
C TRP A 114 13.22 7.94 -21.00
N ALA A 115 13.49 9.15 -20.51
CA ALA A 115 14.26 9.35 -19.27
C ALA A 115 13.53 8.79 -18.05
N MET A 116 12.20 8.95 -17.98
CA MET A 116 11.37 8.29 -16.98
C MET A 116 11.43 6.76 -17.09
N GLY A 117 11.36 6.22 -18.31
CA GLY A 117 11.49 4.79 -18.56
C GLY A 117 12.83 4.20 -18.09
N VAL A 118 13.93 4.89 -18.38
CA VAL A 118 15.28 4.50 -17.92
C VAL A 118 15.37 4.56 -16.40
N THR A 119 14.91 5.65 -15.78
CA THR A 119 14.93 5.82 -14.32
C THR A 119 14.15 4.71 -13.63
N PHE A 120 12.96 4.38 -14.16
CA PHE A 120 12.14 3.28 -13.67
C PHE A 120 12.85 1.93 -13.81
N ALA A 121 13.47 1.66 -14.98
CA ALA A 121 14.21 0.42 -15.21
C ALA A 121 15.41 0.27 -14.26
N VAL A 122 16.15 1.35 -14.00
CA VAL A 122 17.26 1.38 -13.04
C VAL A 122 16.74 1.14 -11.62
N ALA A 123 15.68 1.82 -11.20
CA ALA A 123 15.08 1.64 -9.87
C ALA A 123 14.58 0.20 -9.68
N LEU A 124 13.93 -0.38 -10.70
CA LEU A 124 13.48 -1.77 -10.68
C LEU A 124 14.66 -2.74 -10.60
N GLY A 125 15.72 -2.51 -11.38
CA GLY A 125 16.95 -3.30 -11.35
C GLY A 125 17.61 -3.29 -9.98
N LEU A 126 17.76 -2.10 -9.37
CA LEU A 126 18.26 -1.95 -8.00
C LEU A 126 17.38 -2.68 -6.98
N GLY A 127 16.07 -2.61 -7.13
CA GLY A 127 15.13 -3.37 -6.28
C GLY A 127 15.33 -4.88 -6.39
N ILE A 128 15.49 -5.42 -7.61
CA ILE A 128 15.76 -6.85 -7.82
C ILE A 128 17.10 -7.24 -7.17
N VAL A 129 18.15 -6.43 -7.36
CA VAL A 129 19.45 -6.69 -6.75
C VAL A 129 19.32 -6.69 -5.22
N LEU A 130 18.79 -5.62 -4.64
CA LEU A 130 18.71 -5.41 -3.20
C LEU A 130 17.80 -6.42 -2.49
N PHE A 131 16.63 -6.73 -3.05
CA PHE A 131 15.65 -7.57 -2.37
C PHE A 131 15.70 -9.02 -2.78
N PHE A 132 16.24 -9.38 -3.94
CA PHE A 132 16.27 -10.78 -4.40
C PHE A 132 17.69 -11.35 -4.37
N LEU A 133 18.66 -10.67 -4.97
CA LEU A 133 20.02 -11.20 -5.11
C LEU A 133 20.83 -11.08 -3.83
N VAL A 134 20.85 -9.89 -3.20
CA VAL A 134 21.64 -9.64 -1.98
C VAL A 134 21.29 -10.63 -0.85
N PRO A 135 20.01 -10.90 -0.51
CA PRO A 135 19.66 -11.88 0.53
C PRO A 135 20.16 -13.28 0.19
N LEU A 136 20.05 -13.71 -1.08
CA LEU A 136 20.50 -15.02 -1.53
C LEU A 136 22.02 -15.17 -1.42
N PHE A 137 22.77 -14.14 -1.83
CA PHE A 137 24.23 -14.14 -1.73
C PHE A 137 24.68 -14.07 -0.27
N LEU A 138 24.04 -13.27 0.57
CA LEU A 138 24.36 -13.16 1.99
C LEU A 138 24.10 -14.47 2.74
N THR A 139 22.97 -15.13 2.46
CA THR A 139 22.65 -16.45 3.01
C THR A 139 23.67 -17.51 2.57
N ARG A 140 24.11 -17.44 1.30
CA ARG A 140 25.18 -18.32 0.79
C ARG A 140 26.53 -18.05 1.46
N ALA A 141 26.89 -16.79 1.68
CA ALA A 141 28.11 -16.42 2.38
C ALA A 141 28.10 -16.86 3.85
N LEU A 142 26.92 -16.85 4.49
CA LEU A 142 26.76 -17.31 5.87
C LEU A 142 27.16 -18.78 6.06
N ARG A 143 27.16 -19.59 4.99
CA ARG A 143 27.68 -20.97 4.99
C ARG A 143 29.12 -21.06 5.50
N PHE A 144 29.96 -20.07 5.22
CA PHE A 144 31.37 -20.09 5.64
C PHE A 144 31.53 -19.92 7.15
N VAL A 145 30.52 -19.36 7.83
CA VAL A 145 30.54 -19.08 9.27
C VAL A 145 29.67 -20.08 10.04
N LEU A 146 28.53 -20.49 9.48
CA LEU A 146 27.57 -21.40 10.09
C LEU A 146 27.19 -22.52 9.11
N PRO A 147 27.99 -23.61 9.03
CA PRO A 147 27.72 -24.73 8.13
C PRO A 147 26.33 -25.37 8.35
N ALA A 148 25.87 -25.38 9.61
CA ALA A 148 24.57 -25.92 10.03
C ALA A 148 23.36 -25.28 9.30
N VAL A 149 23.47 -24.02 8.84
CA VAL A 149 22.42 -23.33 8.08
C VAL A 149 22.14 -24.03 6.74
N THR A 150 23.12 -24.77 6.21
CA THR A 150 23.04 -25.42 4.89
C THR A 150 22.78 -26.93 4.93
N GLU A 151 22.79 -27.53 6.12
CA GLU A 151 22.49 -28.96 6.31
C GLU A 151 21.02 -29.28 6.03
N SER A 152 20.12 -28.33 6.32
CA SER A 152 18.70 -28.46 6.01
C SER A 152 18.22 -27.38 5.06
N GLY A 153 17.55 -27.83 4.00
CA GLY A 153 17.02 -26.95 2.97
C GLY A 153 15.98 -25.95 3.47
N LEU A 154 15.16 -26.40 4.42
CA LEU A 154 14.16 -25.59 5.08
C LEU A 154 14.81 -24.46 5.88
N LEU A 155 15.86 -24.75 6.66
CA LEU A 155 16.58 -23.74 7.44
C LEU A 155 17.24 -22.72 6.52
N PHE A 156 17.87 -23.14 5.42
CA PHE A 156 18.46 -22.22 4.44
C PHE A 156 17.43 -21.23 3.90
N ASN A 157 16.28 -21.72 3.44
CA ASN A 157 15.23 -20.86 2.87
C ASN A 157 14.58 -19.96 3.93
N LEU A 158 14.45 -20.44 5.18
CA LEU A 158 13.95 -19.64 6.30
C LEU A 158 14.93 -18.51 6.65
N VAL A 159 16.23 -18.80 6.74
CA VAL A 159 17.27 -17.79 6.99
C VAL A 159 17.32 -16.76 5.86
N ASP A 160 17.25 -17.17 4.59
CA ASP A 160 17.13 -16.24 3.45
C ASP A 160 15.92 -15.33 3.61
N GLY A 161 14.79 -15.90 4.02
CA GLY A 161 13.56 -15.16 4.30
C GLY A 161 13.73 -14.11 5.40
N VAL A 162 14.36 -14.48 6.52
CA VAL A 162 14.63 -13.58 7.63
C VAL A 162 15.60 -12.47 7.21
N ILE A 163 16.70 -12.81 6.54
CA ILE A 163 17.67 -11.83 6.02
C ILE A 163 16.98 -10.83 5.10
N ARG A 164 16.13 -11.31 4.19
CA ARG A 164 15.34 -10.46 3.29
C ARG A 164 14.39 -9.53 4.05
N LEU A 165 13.70 -10.03 5.07
CA LEU A 165 12.84 -9.20 5.92
C LEU A 165 13.65 -8.12 6.64
N MET A 166 14.82 -8.47 7.20
CA MET A 166 15.70 -7.51 7.87
C MET A 166 16.21 -6.44 6.91
N ILE A 167 16.64 -6.81 5.69
CA ILE A 167 17.03 -5.86 4.65
C ILE A 167 15.88 -4.92 4.28
N PHE A 168 14.66 -5.46 4.15
CA PHE A 168 13.46 -4.66 3.88
C PHE A 168 13.17 -3.64 4.98
N LEU A 169 13.19 -4.06 6.25
CA LEU A 169 12.98 -3.15 7.37
C LEU A 169 14.10 -2.11 7.48
N ALA A 170 15.36 -2.52 7.29
CA ALA A 170 16.51 -1.61 7.28
C ALA A 170 16.44 -0.59 6.14
N TYR A 171 15.99 -1.01 4.96
CA TYR A 171 15.77 -0.13 3.82
C TYR A 171 14.69 0.92 4.13
N LEU A 172 13.52 0.50 4.64
CA LEU A 172 12.45 1.43 5.00
C LEU A 172 12.90 2.43 6.07
N TRP A 173 13.63 1.94 7.08
CA TRP A 173 14.23 2.79 8.10
C TRP A 173 15.22 3.79 7.50
N ALA A 174 16.11 3.36 6.60
CA ALA A 174 17.10 4.23 5.97
C ALA A 174 16.46 5.34 5.10
N ILE A 175 15.48 4.99 4.26
CA ILE A 175 14.81 6.01 3.41
C ILE A 175 13.94 6.97 4.23
N SER A 176 13.52 6.57 5.43
CA SER A 176 12.71 7.43 6.31
C SER A 176 13.45 8.68 6.80
N PHE A 177 14.77 8.76 6.62
CA PHE A 177 15.58 9.95 6.89
C PHE A 177 15.61 10.96 5.73
N LEU A 178 15.15 10.57 4.53
CA LEU A 178 15.12 11.44 3.36
C LEU A 178 13.90 12.36 3.42
N LYS A 179 14.11 13.68 3.35
CA LYS A 179 13.03 14.68 3.49
C LYS A 179 11.86 14.48 2.52
N ASP A 180 12.15 14.14 1.27
CA ASP A 180 11.11 13.91 0.25
C ASP A 180 10.26 12.68 0.58
N ILE A 181 10.88 11.62 1.13
CA ILE A 181 10.17 10.42 1.58
C ILE A 181 9.36 10.71 2.84
N GLN A 182 9.90 11.48 3.79
CA GLN A 182 9.14 11.91 4.96
C GLN A 182 7.89 12.67 4.56
N ARG A 183 7.99 13.53 3.55
CA ARG A 183 6.86 14.30 3.01
C ARG A 183 5.79 13.38 2.40
N ILE A 184 6.19 12.36 1.64
CA ILE A 184 5.27 11.31 1.15
C ILE A 184 4.62 10.56 2.33
N PHE A 185 5.37 10.22 3.38
CA PHE A 185 4.83 9.56 4.57
C PHE A 185 3.84 10.45 5.33
N GLN A 186 4.02 11.76 5.33
CA GLN A 186 3.03 12.70 5.88
C GLN A 186 1.75 12.70 5.03
N TYR A 187 1.86 12.79 3.70
CA TYR A 187 0.68 12.68 2.82
C TYR A 187 -0.06 11.34 2.98
N HIS A 188 0.67 10.26 3.26
CA HIS A 188 0.09 8.97 3.62
C HIS A 188 -0.67 9.03 4.96
N GLY A 189 -0.13 9.71 5.96
CA GLY A 189 -0.86 10.01 7.19
C GLY A 189 -2.12 10.85 6.93
N ALA A 190 -2.05 11.85 6.04
CA ALA A 190 -3.20 12.67 5.66
C ALA A 190 -4.29 11.84 4.98
N GLU A 191 -3.92 10.93 4.07
CA GLU A 191 -4.84 10.01 3.42
C GLU A 191 -5.60 9.15 4.43
N HIS A 192 -4.88 8.49 5.36
CA HIS A 192 -5.49 7.69 6.40
C HIS A 192 -6.45 8.47 7.30
N LYS A 193 -6.05 9.67 7.73
CA LYS A 193 -6.89 10.51 8.60
C LYS A 193 -8.17 10.95 7.90
N SER A 194 -8.07 11.39 6.64
CA SER A 194 -9.23 11.80 5.84
C SER A 194 -10.20 10.65 5.61
N ILE A 195 -9.69 9.43 5.35
CA ILE A 195 -10.53 8.24 5.19
C ILE A 195 -11.22 7.86 6.50
N PHE A 196 -10.51 7.87 7.64
CA PHE A 196 -11.14 7.60 8.93
C PHE A 196 -12.22 8.62 9.28
N ALA A 197 -11.98 9.90 9.04
CA ALA A 197 -12.96 10.95 9.28
C ALA A 197 -14.24 10.72 8.45
N PHE A 198 -14.07 10.35 7.17
CA PHE A 198 -15.18 9.99 6.29
C PHE A 198 -15.93 8.74 6.75
N GLU A 199 -15.22 7.67 7.13
CA GLU A 199 -15.84 6.43 7.63
C GLU A 199 -16.60 6.64 8.94
N ALA A 200 -16.15 7.57 9.78
CA ALA A 200 -16.81 7.95 11.02
C ALA A 200 -18.00 8.91 10.79
N GLY A 201 -18.26 9.36 9.56
CA GLY A 201 -19.29 10.34 9.26
C GLY A 201 -19.01 11.72 9.87
N ALA A 202 -17.75 12.02 10.19
CA ALA A 202 -17.35 13.30 10.77
C ALA A 202 -17.32 14.41 9.71
N GLU A 203 -17.35 15.64 10.17
CA GLU A 203 -17.17 16.81 9.33
C GLU A 203 -15.77 16.82 8.68
N LEU A 204 -15.72 16.99 7.37
CA LEU A 204 -14.51 16.89 6.55
C LEU A 204 -13.73 18.22 6.52
N THR A 205 -13.36 18.72 7.70
CA THR A 205 -12.51 19.91 7.86
C THR A 205 -11.12 19.54 8.38
N PRO A 206 -10.05 20.26 7.98
CA PRO A 206 -8.69 19.95 8.43
C PRO A 206 -8.55 19.87 9.96
N ASP A 207 -9.19 20.79 10.70
CA ASP A 207 -9.14 20.86 12.17
C ASP A 207 -9.76 19.66 12.87
N ARG A 208 -10.79 19.06 12.26
CA ARG A 208 -11.41 17.83 12.77
C ARG A 208 -10.59 16.61 12.38
N VAL A 209 -10.21 16.53 11.12
CA VAL A 209 -9.52 15.37 10.51
C VAL A 209 -8.16 15.12 11.15
N GLN A 210 -7.43 16.16 11.56
CA GLN A 210 -6.14 16.00 12.26
C GLN A 210 -6.24 15.16 13.54
N ASN A 211 -7.41 15.03 14.17
CA ASN A 211 -7.57 14.27 15.41
C ASN A 211 -7.75 12.76 15.18
N PHE A 212 -7.92 12.31 13.93
CA PHE A 212 -8.04 10.90 13.60
C PHE A 212 -6.68 10.21 13.59
N SER A 213 -6.70 8.88 13.73
CA SER A 213 -5.49 8.05 13.70
C SER A 213 -4.86 8.05 12.30
N ARG A 214 -3.53 8.13 12.24
CA ARG A 214 -2.78 7.85 10.99
C ARG A 214 -2.52 6.35 10.76
N LEU A 215 -2.93 5.48 11.67
CA LEU A 215 -2.73 4.03 11.59
C LEU A 215 -4.01 3.36 11.12
N HIS A 216 -4.06 2.97 9.85
CA HIS A 216 -5.26 2.46 9.19
C HIS A 216 -5.15 0.94 8.94
N PRO A 217 -6.10 0.12 9.41
CA PRO A 217 -6.01 -1.35 9.30
C PRO A 217 -6.06 -1.85 7.84
N ARG A 218 -6.64 -1.06 6.93
CA ARG A 218 -6.78 -1.39 5.49
C ARG A 218 -5.66 -0.84 4.59
N CYS A 219 -4.57 -0.34 5.17
CA CYS A 219 -3.48 0.24 4.40
C CYS A 219 -2.71 -0.82 3.58
N GLY A 220 -2.28 -0.44 2.37
CA GLY A 220 -1.40 -1.24 1.50
C GLY A 220 0.02 -1.47 2.06
N THR A 221 0.47 -0.76 3.10
CA THR A 221 1.74 -1.11 3.77
C THR A 221 1.66 -2.44 4.51
N SER A 222 0.50 -2.78 5.07
CA SER A 222 0.22 -4.13 5.59
C SER A 222 0.30 -5.18 4.47
N PHE A 223 -0.02 -4.81 3.23
CA PHE A 223 0.14 -5.70 2.07
C PHE A 223 1.61 -6.06 1.82
N LEU A 224 2.53 -5.10 1.92
CA LEU A 224 3.96 -5.37 1.74
C LEU A 224 4.48 -6.40 2.76
N LEU A 225 4.13 -6.25 4.03
CA LEU A 225 4.54 -7.21 5.06
C LEU A 225 3.96 -8.61 4.81
N ILE A 226 2.70 -8.69 4.41
CA ILE A 226 2.04 -9.98 4.11
C ILE A 226 2.71 -10.64 2.90
N VAL A 227 3.01 -9.88 1.84
CA VAL A 227 3.77 -10.38 0.68
C VAL A 227 5.11 -10.95 1.11
N MET A 228 5.82 -10.26 2.01
CA MET A 228 7.10 -10.74 2.52
C MET A 228 6.92 -12.05 3.28
N VAL A 229 6.01 -12.13 4.24
CA VAL A 229 5.77 -13.36 5.02
C VAL A 229 5.32 -14.52 4.11
N VAL A 230 4.38 -14.28 3.20
CA VAL A 230 3.92 -15.29 2.23
C VAL A 230 5.07 -15.75 1.35
N SER A 231 5.94 -14.84 0.91
CA SER A 231 7.12 -15.19 0.12
C SER A 231 8.06 -16.12 0.89
N ILE A 232 8.31 -15.86 2.18
CA ILE A 232 9.14 -16.71 3.05
C ILE A 232 8.53 -18.12 3.13
N LEU A 233 7.22 -18.22 3.36
CA LEU A 233 6.54 -19.51 3.46
C LEU A 233 6.55 -20.27 2.12
N VAL A 234 6.28 -19.60 1.00
CA VAL A 234 6.30 -20.23 -0.34
C VAL A 234 7.71 -20.72 -0.68
N PHE A 235 8.73 -19.91 -0.44
CA PHE A 235 10.12 -20.28 -0.75
C PHE A 235 10.71 -21.27 0.25
N ALA A 236 10.24 -21.31 1.50
CA ALA A 236 10.62 -22.32 2.49
C ALA A 236 10.33 -23.75 2.01
N LEU A 237 9.25 -23.94 1.25
CA LEU A 237 8.83 -25.22 0.69
C LEU A 237 9.58 -25.63 -0.58
N LEU A 238 10.43 -24.75 -1.15
CA LEU A 238 11.18 -25.10 -2.36
C LEU A 238 12.32 -26.09 -2.05
N PRO A 239 12.49 -27.15 -2.86
CA PRO A 239 13.55 -28.11 -2.65
C PRO A 239 14.95 -27.47 -2.69
N HIS A 240 15.78 -27.79 -1.72
CA HIS A 240 17.09 -27.16 -1.56
C HIS A 240 18.12 -27.59 -2.59
N HIS A 241 17.96 -28.79 -3.17
CA HIS A 241 18.83 -29.33 -4.21
C HIS A 241 18.67 -28.63 -5.57
N LEU A 242 17.72 -27.70 -5.71
CA LEU A 242 17.59 -26.91 -6.93
C LEU A 242 18.87 -26.11 -7.19
N PRO A 243 19.43 -26.14 -8.41
CA PRO A 243 20.58 -25.33 -8.76
C PRO A 243 20.29 -23.84 -8.52
N PHE A 244 21.35 -23.07 -8.25
CA PHE A 244 21.21 -21.65 -7.88
C PHE A 244 20.40 -20.83 -8.91
N GLY A 245 20.59 -21.09 -10.22
CA GLY A 245 19.83 -20.44 -11.28
C GLY A 245 18.31 -20.68 -11.18
N TYR A 246 17.89 -21.89 -10.81
CA TYR A 246 16.47 -22.20 -10.59
C TYR A 246 15.93 -21.49 -9.35
N LYS A 247 16.74 -21.33 -8.30
CA LYS A 247 16.35 -20.55 -7.11
C LYS A 247 16.17 -19.07 -7.43
N VAL A 248 16.93 -18.52 -8.38
CA VAL A 248 16.74 -17.14 -8.87
C VAL A 248 15.49 -17.05 -9.74
N ALA A 249 15.33 -17.95 -10.71
CA ALA A 249 14.17 -17.98 -11.60
C ALA A 249 12.84 -18.15 -10.83
N SER A 250 12.84 -18.98 -9.78
CA SER A 250 11.65 -19.19 -8.95
C SER A 250 11.18 -17.91 -8.27
N ARG A 251 12.08 -16.99 -7.88
CA ARG A 251 11.69 -15.71 -7.28
C ARG A 251 10.85 -14.85 -8.21
N VAL A 252 11.05 -14.96 -9.52
CA VAL A 252 10.27 -14.23 -10.53
C VAL A 252 9.00 -14.99 -10.89
N VAL A 253 9.10 -16.30 -11.14
CA VAL A 253 7.95 -17.14 -11.54
C VAL A 253 6.87 -17.19 -10.46
N PHE A 254 7.24 -17.18 -9.18
CA PHE A 254 6.28 -17.23 -8.08
C PHE A 254 5.67 -15.87 -7.70
N ILE A 255 6.06 -14.75 -8.33
CA ILE A 255 5.48 -13.41 -8.04
C ILE A 255 3.95 -13.42 -8.15
N PRO A 256 3.33 -13.93 -9.23
CA PRO A 256 1.86 -13.94 -9.34
C PRO A 256 1.19 -14.78 -8.26
N LEU A 257 1.77 -15.93 -7.89
CA LEU A 257 1.26 -16.77 -6.82
C LEU A 257 1.32 -16.04 -5.48
N ILE A 258 2.46 -15.44 -5.13
CA ILE A 258 2.63 -14.70 -3.88
C ILE A 258 1.67 -13.50 -3.82
N ALA A 259 1.57 -12.75 -4.91
CA ALA A 259 0.68 -11.58 -5.02
C ALA A 259 -0.79 -11.98 -4.84
N GLY A 260 -1.24 -13.03 -5.54
CA GLY A 260 -2.61 -13.53 -5.41
C GLY A 260 -2.92 -14.05 -4.01
N LEU A 261 -2.02 -14.85 -3.41
CA LEU A 261 -2.22 -15.38 -2.06
C LEU A 261 -2.29 -14.25 -1.01
N SER A 262 -1.39 -13.27 -1.13
CA SER A 262 -1.35 -12.11 -0.24
C SER A 262 -2.64 -11.31 -0.31
N TYR A 263 -3.16 -11.08 -1.52
CA TYR A 263 -4.44 -10.41 -1.72
C TYR A 263 -5.60 -11.18 -1.06
N GLU A 264 -5.67 -12.50 -1.23
CA GLU A 264 -6.73 -13.31 -0.60
C GLU A 264 -6.68 -13.27 0.93
N ILE A 265 -5.47 -13.33 1.50
CA ILE A 265 -5.25 -13.22 2.95
C ILE A 265 -5.77 -11.88 3.46
N ILE A 266 -5.46 -10.78 2.77
CA ILE A 266 -5.90 -9.44 3.17
C ILE A 266 -7.40 -9.27 3.01
N ARG A 267 -7.96 -9.75 1.91
CA ARG A 267 -9.41 -9.74 1.69
C ARG A 267 -10.15 -10.52 2.77
N PHE A 268 -9.58 -11.65 3.21
CA PHE A 268 -10.11 -12.41 4.34
C PHE A 268 -9.95 -11.66 5.67
N ALA A 269 -8.81 -11.01 5.89
CA ALA A 269 -8.53 -10.22 7.07
C ALA A 269 -9.51 -9.04 7.23
N ASP A 270 -9.76 -8.28 6.16
CA ASP A 270 -10.73 -7.17 6.14
C ASP A 270 -12.14 -7.65 6.51
N ARG A 271 -12.56 -8.80 5.99
CA ARG A 271 -13.87 -9.39 6.28
C ARG A 271 -14.05 -9.82 7.73
N LYS A 272 -12.96 -10.19 8.42
CA LYS A 272 -12.99 -10.67 9.81
C LYS A 272 -12.34 -9.69 10.80
N ARG A 273 -12.20 -8.42 10.42
CA ARG A 273 -11.44 -7.40 11.18
C ARG A 273 -11.88 -7.25 12.65
N GLU A 274 -13.16 -7.40 12.93
CA GLU A 274 -13.72 -7.25 14.28
C GLU A 274 -13.38 -8.44 15.20
N SER A 275 -12.98 -9.58 14.64
CA SER A 275 -12.64 -10.77 15.44
C SER A 275 -11.32 -10.58 16.20
N LEU A 276 -11.30 -10.98 17.47
CA LEU A 276 -10.13 -10.80 18.36
C LEU A 276 -8.84 -11.39 17.77
N GLY A 277 -8.93 -12.56 17.14
CA GLY A 277 -7.78 -13.20 16.49
C GLY A 277 -7.25 -12.39 15.30
N MET A 278 -8.14 -11.80 14.49
CA MET A 278 -7.74 -11.00 13.34
C MET A 278 -7.11 -9.67 13.76
N GLN A 279 -7.58 -9.07 14.86
CA GLN A 279 -6.96 -7.87 15.41
C GLN A 279 -5.48 -8.12 15.78
N TYR A 280 -5.13 -9.31 16.28
CA TYR A 280 -3.74 -9.66 16.53
C TYR A 280 -2.93 -9.80 15.24
N PHE A 281 -3.52 -10.43 14.20
CA PHE A 281 -2.88 -10.62 12.90
C PHE A 281 -2.57 -9.30 12.17
N ILE A 282 -3.38 -8.26 12.37
CA ILE A 282 -3.20 -6.95 11.72
C ILE A 282 -2.10 -6.10 12.40
N LYS A 283 -1.80 -6.35 13.70
CA LYS A 283 -0.85 -5.54 14.50
C LYS A 283 0.53 -5.36 13.86
N PRO A 284 1.19 -6.39 13.31
CA PRO A 284 2.50 -6.21 12.67
C PRO A 284 2.46 -5.21 11.52
N GLY A 285 1.37 -5.18 10.74
CA GLY A 285 1.17 -4.18 9.69
C GLY A 285 1.02 -2.76 10.26
N LEU A 286 0.33 -2.61 11.39
CA LEU A 286 0.22 -1.32 12.08
C LEU A 286 1.57 -0.83 12.64
N TRP A 287 2.44 -1.73 13.09
CA TRP A 287 3.81 -1.36 13.49
C TRP A 287 4.63 -0.87 12.30
N LEU A 288 4.50 -1.50 11.14
CA LEU A 288 5.17 -1.03 9.92
C LEU A 288 4.69 0.37 9.51
N GLN A 289 3.41 0.68 9.71
CA GLN A 289 2.85 2.01 9.49
C GLN A 289 3.44 3.08 10.41
N GLN A 290 3.97 2.71 11.58
CA GLN A 290 4.66 3.67 12.43
C GLN A 290 5.90 4.25 11.75
N MET A 291 6.53 3.51 10.84
CA MET A 291 7.69 3.96 10.06
C MET A 291 7.33 4.59 8.71
N THR A 292 6.09 4.42 8.22
CA THR A 292 5.72 4.76 6.83
C THR A 292 4.53 5.72 6.71
N ALA A 293 3.87 6.08 7.82
CA ALA A 293 2.85 7.12 7.86
C ALA A 293 3.24 8.11 8.96
N TYR A 294 3.52 9.36 8.63
CA TYR A 294 3.92 10.40 9.58
C TYR A 294 2.77 11.35 9.85
N GLU A 295 2.93 12.17 10.89
CA GLU A 295 1.92 13.16 11.25
C GLU A 295 1.88 14.27 10.18
N PRO A 296 0.73 14.46 9.49
CA PRO A 296 0.61 15.47 8.45
C PRO A 296 0.40 16.88 9.03
N SER A 297 0.79 17.88 8.25
CA SER A 297 0.39 19.27 8.47
C SER A 297 -1.04 19.54 7.98
N LEU A 298 -1.69 20.59 8.49
CA LEU A 298 -3.03 21.00 8.03
C LEU A 298 -3.10 21.24 6.50
N PRO A 299 -2.10 21.88 5.85
CA PRO A 299 -2.10 22.00 4.38
C PRO A 299 -2.04 20.67 3.64
N GLN A 300 -1.43 19.62 4.22
CA GLN A 300 -1.42 18.28 3.60
C GLN A 300 -2.78 17.59 3.76
N ILE A 301 -3.43 17.77 4.92
CA ILE A 301 -4.80 17.29 5.15
C ILE A 301 -5.77 17.95 4.17
N GLU A 302 -5.64 19.27 3.94
CA GLU A 302 -6.45 19.99 2.94
C GLU A 302 -6.37 19.32 1.56
N VAL A 303 -5.16 18.98 1.10
CA VAL A 303 -4.97 18.29 -0.19
C VAL A 303 -5.64 16.92 -0.21
N ALA A 304 -5.50 16.14 0.87
CA ALA A 304 -6.15 14.84 1.00
C ALA A 304 -7.68 14.95 0.98
N LEU A 305 -8.25 15.98 1.62
CA LEU A 305 -9.69 16.26 1.60
C LEU A 305 -10.17 16.67 0.21
N ARG A 306 -9.41 17.51 -0.52
CA ARG A 306 -9.74 17.85 -1.91
C ARG A 306 -9.79 16.62 -2.82
N ALA A 307 -8.85 15.68 -2.66
CA ALA A 307 -8.89 14.42 -3.40
C ALA A 307 -10.13 13.58 -3.03
N LEU A 308 -10.44 13.50 -1.72
CA LEU A 308 -11.56 12.74 -1.20
C LEU A 308 -12.92 13.29 -1.68
N GLU A 309 -13.13 14.61 -1.55
CA GLU A 309 -14.35 15.28 -2.00
C GLU A 309 -14.54 15.11 -3.51
N ALA A 310 -13.47 15.27 -4.29
CA ALA A 310 -13.51 15.11 -5.74
C ALA A 310 -13.89 13.69 -6.17
N VAL A 311 -13.33 12.65 -5.52
CA VAL A 311 -13.68 11.27 -5.85
C VAL A 311 -15.10 10.92 -5.42
N LEU A 312 -15.57 11.44 -4.27
CA LEU A 312 -16.93 11.22 -3.80
C LEU A 312 -17.97 11.92 -4.67
N ALA A 313 -17.68 13.13 -5.16
CA ALA A 313 -18.53 13.84 -6.12
C ALA A 313 -18.68 13.03 -7.41
N LEU A 314 -17.55 12.59 -8.00
CA LEU A 314 -17.54 11.81 -9.24
C LEU A 314 -18.27 10.47 -9.08
N GLU A 315 -18.04 9.75 -7.97
CA GLU A 315 -18.72 8.48 -7.69
C GLU A 315 -20.24 8.68 -7.54
N ARG A 316 -20.70 9.80 -6.98
CA ARG A 316 -22.13 10.12 -6.90
C ARG A 316 -22.72 10.43 -8.27
N GLU A 317 -21.97 11.10 -9.15
CA GLU A 317 -22.37 11.35 -10.53
C GLU A 317 -22.51 10.03 -11.31
N ASN A 318 -21.55 9.11 -11.17
CA ASN A 318 -21.57 7.80 -11.84
C ASN A 318 -22.63 6.82 -11.30
N ARG A 319 -23.10 7.02 -10.07
CA ARG A 319 -24.14 6.19 -9.43
C ARG A 319 -25.58 6.69 -9.66
N ARG A 320 -25.75 7.86 -10.27
CA ARG A 320 -27.05 8.42 -10.66
C ARG A 320 -27.50 7.80 -11.97
#